data_AF-A0A399YIG0-F1
#
_entry.id   AF-A0A399YIG0-F1
#
_cell.length_a   1.000
_cell.length_b   1.000
_cell.length_c   1.000
_cell.angle_alpha   90.00
_cell.angle_beta   90.00
_cell.angle_gamma   90.00
#
_symmetry.space_group_name_H-M   'P 1'
#
loop_
_entity.id
_entity.type
_entity.pdbx_description
1 polymer ?
#
loop_
_entity_poly.entity_id
_entity_poly.type
_entity_poly.pdbx_seq_one_letter_code
_entity_poly.pdbx_strand_id
1 'polypeptide(L)'
;REEGYADKTPLEIAQEMFSYADGCTMSAKKDGMANIGGFLALNDDALAEKCRNLLILTEGFPTYGGLAGYDLEAIAVGLEEVLHEDYLQYRIRSVAYLGDILTANGVPIVRPPGGHAIYIDALAMLPHVPQSEYPAWALSLALYLEGGIRSVEIGSVMFGHQPDGSERPAAMELVRMAFPRRVYTQSHVDYLAEVILYVNSIKDSICGVRIVSAPEVLRHFTVRMEMI
;
A
#
# COMPACT_ATOMS: atom_id res chain seq x y z
N ARG A 1 -0.01 18.19 -14.12
CA ARG A 1 -1.46 17.89 -14.27
C ARG A 1 -1.66 17.35 -15.68
N GLU A 2 -2.66 16.50 -15.88
CA GLU A 2 -3.02 15.96 -17.20
C GLU A 2 -3.59 17.08 -18.10
N GLU A 3 -3.41 16.95 -19.41
CA GLU A 3 -3.94 17.91 -20.38
C GLU A 3 -5.47 17.98 -20.28
N GLY A 4 -6.04 19.19 -20.22
CA GLY A 4 -7.48 19.40 -20.02
C GLY A 4 -7.95 19.38 -18.56
N TYR A 5 -7.07 19.05 -17.60
CA TYR A 5 -7.40 18.97 -16.17
C TYR A 5 -6.71 20.05 -15.32
N ALA A 6 -6.13 21.07 -15.96
CA ALA A 6 -5.39 22.12 -15.28
C ALA A 6 -6.27 22.91 -14.30
N ASP A 7 -7.52 23.21 -14.67
CA ASP A 7 -8.42 24.07 -13.90
C ASP A 7 -9.53 23.29 -13.14
N LYS A 8 -9.58 21.95 -13.29
CA LYS A 8 -10.53 21.12 -12.56
C LYS A 8 -10.11 20.91 -11.11
N THR A 9 -11.08 20.95 -10.21
CA THR A 9 -10.94 20.60 -8.80
C THR A 9 -10.87 19.09 -8.61
N PRO A 10 -10.26 18.58 -7.52
CA PRO A 10 -10.25 17.14 -7.22
C PRO A 10 -11.66 16.53 -7.14
N LEU A 11 -12.65 17.28 -6.66
CA LEU A 11 -14.05 16.84 -6.63
C LEU A 11 -14.63 16.62 -8.03
N GLU A 12 -14.46 17.58 -8.94
CA GLU A 12 -14.93 17.45 -10.34
C GLU A 12 -14.27 16.26 -11.03
N ILE A 13 -12.98 16.03 -10.79
CA ILE A 13 -12.25 14.89 -11.34
C ILE A 13 -12.79 13.58 -10.76
N ALA A 14 -12.99 13.49 -9.45
CA ALA A 14 -13.53 12.30 -8.81
C ALA A 14 -14.94 11.98 -9.32
N GLN A 15 -15.81 12.99 -9.45
CA GLN A 15 -17.17 12.83 -9.98
C GLN A 15 -17.16 12.35 -11.44
N GLU A 16 -16.29 12.92 -12.28
CA GLU A 16 -16.12 12.48 -13.66
C GLU A 16 -15.60 11.03 -13.72
N MET A 17 -14.61 10.67 -12.91
CA MET A 17 -14.12 9.28 -12.81
C MET A 17 -15.24 8.30 -12.44
N PHE A 18 -16.07 8.63 -11.45
CA PHE A 18 -17.19 7.79 -11.04
C PHE A 18 -18.35 7.79 -12.05
N SER A 19 -18.45 8.79 -12.94
CA SER A 19 -19.45 8.80 -14.02
C SER A 19 -19.23 7.70 -15.07
N TYR A 20 -18.02 7.14 -15.13
CA TYR A 20 -17.67 6.03 -16.03
C TYR A 20 -17.86 4.64 -15.40
N ALA A 21 -18.45 4.56 -14.20
CA ALA A 21 -18.63 3.32 -13.46
C ALA A 21 -20.09 3.11 -13.03
N ASP A 22 -20.51 1.84 -12.94
CA ASP A 22 -21.85 1.45 -12.46
C ASP A 22 -21.95 1.40 -10.92
N GLY A 23 -20.83 1.61 -10.23
CA GLY A 23 -20.70 1.54 -8.78
C GLY A 23 -19.25 1.45 -8.32
N CYS A 24 -19.03 1.34 -7.02
CA CYS A 24 -17.69 1.18 -6.45
C CYS A 24 -17.69 0.41 -5.12
N THR A 25 -16.59 -0.30 -4.86
CA THR A 25 -16.22 -0.74 -3.51
C THR A 25 -15.20 0.23 -2.95
N MET A 26 -15.47 0.81 -1.78
CA MET A 26 -14.60 1.81 -1.17
C MET A 26 -14.12 1.32 0.18
N SER A 27 -12.80 1.38 0.39
CA SER A 27 -12.21 1.20 1.71
C SER A 27 -11.85 2.56 2.28
N ALA A 28 -12.68 3.06 3.20
CA ALA A 28 -12.49 4.37 3.83
C ALA A 28 -11.22 4.46 4.68
N LYS A 29 -10.61 3.30 4.99
CA LYS A 29 -9.26 3.17 5.58
C LYS A 29 -8.12 3.79 4.76
N LYS A 30 -8.40 4.23 3.52
CA LYS A 30 -7.43 4.86 2.62
C LYS A 30 -7.80 6.34 2.45
N ASP A 31 -8.40 6.69 1.32
CA ASP A 31 -8.79 8.07 1.00
C ASP A 31 -10.12 8.50 1.63
N GLY A 32 -10.77 7.63 2.42
CA GLY A 32 -11.80 8.09 3.37
C GLY A 32 -11.23 8.65 4.67
N MET A 33 -9.89 8.69 4.82
CA MET A 33 -9.15 9.23 5.97
C MET A 33 -9.57 8.68 7.35
N ALA A 34 -10.27 7.53 7.38
CA ALA A 34 -10.78 6.90 8.59
C ALA A 34 -9.89 5.73 9.03
N ASN A 35 -9.99 5.34 10.31
CA ASN A 35 -9.24 4.21 10.85
C ASN A 35 -9.88 2.84 10.49
N ILE A 36 -11.19 2.84 10.24
CA ILE A 36 -11.99 1.67 9.87
C ILE A 36 -13.02 2.08 8.81
N GLY A 37 -13.67 1.07 8.22
CA GLY A 37 -14.86 1.25 7.41
C GLY A 37 -14.65 1.27 5.89
N GLY A 38 -15.79 1.24 5.23
CA GLY A 38 -15.95 1.12 3.79
C GLY A 38 -17.41 1.04 3.43
N PHE A 39 -17.70 1.12 2.14
CA PHE A 39 -19.07 1.07 1.63
C PHE A 39 -19.10 0.54 0.20
N LEU A 40 -20.30 0.17 -0.23
CA LEU A 40 -20.63 -0.21 -1.59
C LEU A 40 -21.61 0.83 -2.14
N ALA A 41 -21.26 1.45 -3.26
CA ALA A 41 -22.14 2.35 -4.00
C ALA A 41 -22.51 1.69 -5.35
N LEU A 42 -23.78 1.79 -5.75
CA LEU A 42 -24.32 1.13 -6.95
C LEU A 42 -25.38 2.02 -7.59
N ASN A 43 -25.45 1.99 -8.92
CA ASN A 43 -26.50 2.65 -9.70
C ASN A 43 -27.74 1.76 -9.90
N ASP A 44 -27.60 0.43 -9.82
CA ASP A 44 -28.69 -0.53 -10.04
C ASP A 44 -29.44 -0.85 -8.72
N ASP A 45 -30.71 -0.46 -8.67
CA ASP A 45 -31.57 -0.64 -7.49
C ASP A 45 -31.80 -2.11 -7.12
N ALA A 46 -31.95 -2.99 -8.12
CA ALA A 46 -32.22 -4.41 -7.91
C ALA A 46 -30.99 -5.14 -7.36
N LEU A 47 -29.79 -4.75 -7.81
CA LEU A 47 -28.53 -5.20 -7.25
C LEU A 47 -28.32 -4.65 -5.85
N ALA A 48 -28.60 -3.36 -5.64
CA ALA A 48 -28.50 -2.73 -4.32
C ALA A 48 -29.41 -3.42 -3.28
N GLU A 49 -30.61 -3.87 -3.67
CA GLU A 49 -31.50 -4.63 -2.80
C GLU A 49 -30.89 -5.99 -2.41
N LYS A 50 -30.34 -6.74 -3.36
CA LYS A 50 -29.65 -8.01 -3.09
C LYS A 50 -28.46 -7.81 -2.16
N CYS A 51 -27.67 -6.76 -2.38
CA CYS A 51 -26.54 -6.42 -1.53
C CYS A 51 -26.97 -6.02 -0.11
N ARG A 52 -28.06 -5.25 0.06
CA ARG A 52 -28.61 -4.95 1.40
C ARG A 52 -29.05 -6.20 2.15
N ASN A 53 -29.67 -7.15 1.47
CA ASN A 53 -30.05 -8.43 2.07
C ASN A 53 -28.83 -9.21 2.54
N LEU A 54 -27.76 -9.25 1.74
CA LEU A 54 -26.50 -9.91 2.13
C LEU A 54 -25.78 -9.16 3.27
N LEU A 55 -25.79 -7.83 3.25
CA LEU A 55 -25.17 -6.99 4.28
C LEU A 55 -25.76 -7.26 5.66
N ILE A 56 -27.09 -7.42 5.75
CA ILE A 56 -27.78 -7.79 7.01
C ILE A 56 -27.26 -9.12 7.56
N LEU A 57 -26.98 -10.09 6.69
CA LEU A 57 -26.52 -11.42 7.08
C LEU A 57 -25.04 -11.46 7.48
N THR A 58 -24.24 -10.48 7.06
CA THR A 58 -22.76 -10.55 7.13
C THR A 58 -22.14 -9.47 8.01
N GLU A 59 -22.63 -8.23 7.95
CA GLU A 59 -21.99 -7.06 8.57
C GLU A 59 -22.94 -6.33 9.55
N GLY A 60 -24.20 -6.09 9.15
CA GLY A 60 -25.18 -5.33 9.93
C GLY A 60 -26.32 -4.71 9.11
N PHE A 61 -27.20 -3.95 9.76
CA PHE A 61 -28.33 -3.32 9.07
C PHE A 61 -27.88 -2.25 8.06
N PRO A 62 -28.61 -1.99 6.94
CA PRO A 62 -28.16 -1.11 5.87
C PRO A 62 -27.83 0.33 6.25
N THR A 63 -28.33 0.84 7.38
CA THR A 63 -28.03 2.20 7.84
C THR A 63 -26.74 2.31 8.64
N TYR A 64 -26.06 1.20 8.97
CA TYR A 64 -24.78 1.24 9.68
C TYR A 64 -23.73 0.21 9.19
N GLY A 65 -24.15 -0.90 8.60
CA GLY A 65 -23.24 -1.84 7.91
C GLY A 65 -22.04 -2.31 8.74
N GLY A 66 -22.24 -2.59 10.02
CA GLY A 66 -21.18 -3.02 10.95
C GLY A 66 -20.32 -1.89 11.54
N LEU A 67 -20.64 -0.62 11.26
CA LEU A 67 -19.90 0.55 11.74
C LEU A 67 -20.64 1.25 12.88
N ALA A 68 -19.87 1.82 13.83
CA ALA A 68 -20.45 2.72 14.81
C ALA A 68 -20.85 4.05 14.14
N GLY A 69 -21.84 4.76 14.70
CA GLY A 69 -22.30 6.02 14.13
C GLY A 69 -21.19 7.08 13.99
N TYR A 70 -20.26 7.13 14.95
CA TYR A 70 -19.12 8.05 14.88
C TYR A 70 -18.09 7.66 13.80
N ASP A 71 -18.00 6.37 13.43
CA ASP A 71 -17.13 5.94 12.34
C ASP A 71 -17.72 6.39 10.99
N LEU A 72 -19.04 6.30 10.83
CA LEU A 72 -19.75 6.82 9.65
C LEU A 72 -19.53 8.34 9.50
N GLU A 73 -19.63 9.09 10.61
CA GLU A 73 -19.37 10.53 10.61
C GLU A 73 -17.91 10.84 10.24
N ALA A 74 -16.94 10.11 10.81
CA ALA A 74 -15.53 10.29 10.48
C ALA A 74 -15.23 9.99 9.00
N ILE A 75 -15.90 9.00 8.41
CA ILE A 75 -15.79 8.70 6.97
C ILE A 75 -16.38 9.83 6.13
N ALA A 76 -17.56 10.34 6.50
CA ALA A 76 -18.20 11.43 5.77
C ALA A 76 -17.30 12.69 5.75
N VAL A 77 -16.77 13.09 6.91
CA VAL A 77 -15.83 14.20 7.02
C VAL A 77 -14.54 13.93 6.22
N GLY A 78 -13.98 12.73 6.35
CA GLY A 78 -12.73 12.37 5.67
C GLY A 78 -12.83 12.38 4.14
N LEU A 79 -14.00 12.02 3.57
CA LEU A 79 -14.25 12.08 2.13
C LEU A 79 -14.31 13.52 1.59
N GLU A 80 -14.73 14.49 2.41
CA GLU A 80 -14.65 15.91 2.04
C GLU A 80 -13.21 16.42 2.15
N GLU A 81 -12.53 16.13 3.27
CA GLU A 81 -11.16 16.57 3.52
C GLU A 81 -10.15 16.06 2.48
N VAL A 82 -10.32 14.82 2.00
CA VAL A 82 -9.38 14.23 1.03
C VAL A 82 -9.40 14.96 -0.32
N LEU A 83 -10.47 15.69 -0.63
CA LEU A 83 -10.64 16.42 -1.88
C LEU A 83 -9.99 17.81 -1.84
N HIS A 84 -9.49 18.24 -0.69
CA HIS A 84 -8.72 19.47 -0.59
C HIS A 84 -7.41 19.36 -1.37
N GLU A 85 -7.22 20.25 -2.33
CA GLU A 85 -6.10 20.19 -3.27
C GLU A 85 -4.74 20.33 -2.57
N ASP A 86 -4.63 21.27 -1.63
CA ASP A 86 -3.41 21.52 -0.87
C ASP A 86 -2.98 20.30 -0.05
N TYR A 87 -3.94 19.60 0.56
CA TYR A 87 -3.71 18.31 1.21
C TYR A 87 -3.19 17.25 0.23
N LEU A 88 -3.82 17.09 -0.93
CA LEU A 88 -3.39 16.11 -1.94
C LEU A 88 -1.99 16.43 -2.48
N GLN A 89 -1.70 17.70 -2.75
CA GLN A 89 -0.38 18.18 -3.16
C GLN A 89 0.68 17.82 -2.11
N TYR A 90 0.43 18.17 -0.83
CA TYR A 90 1.32 17.81 0.28
C TYR A 90 1.55 16.29 0.33
N ARG A 91 0.47 15.51 0.35
CA ARG A 91 0.47 14.05 0.50
C ARG A 91 1.26 13.36 -0.60
N ILE A 92 1.10 13.78 -1.85
CA ILE A 92 1.78 13.20 -3.01
C ILE A 92 3.24 13.68 -3.04
N ARG A 93 3.49 14.96 -2.74
CA ARG A 93 4.84 15.51 -2.75
C ARG A 93 5.75 14.86 -1.71
N SER A 94 5.26 14.49 -0.52
CA SER A 94 6.07 13.77 0.48
C SER A 94 6.60 12.43 -0.06
N VAL A 95 5.79 11.68 -0.82
CA VAL A 95 6.21 10.42 -1.42
C VAL A 95 7.17 10.67 -2.58
N ALA A 96 6.85 11.63 -3.45
CA ALA A 96 7.70 12.00 -4.58
C ALA A 96 9.08 12.50 -4.13
N TYR A 97 9.15 13.29 -3.05
CA TYR A 97 10.39 13.79 -2.47
C TYR A 97 11.33 12.66 -2.05
N LEU A 98 10.83 11.63 -1.36
CA LEU A 98 11.65 10.46 -1.05
C LEU A 98 12.10 9.77 -2.35
N GLY A 99 11.19 9.61 -3.31
CA GLY A 99 11.51 9.03 -4.61
C GLY A 99 12.63 9.77 -5.36
N ASP A 100 12.65 11.10 -5.30
CA ASP A 100 13.68 11.96 -5.88
C ASP A 100 15.06 11.65 -5.25
N ILE A 101 15.12 11.61 -3.91
CA ILE A 101 16.36 11.31 -3.15
C ILE A 101 16.88 9.91 -3.51
N LEU A 102 16.01 8.90 -3.42
CA LEU A 102 16.38 7.51 -3.68
C LEU A 102 16.87 7.32 -5.12
N THR A 103 16.21 7.97 -6.06
CA THR A 103 16.59 7.96 -7.48
C THR A 103 17.96 8.59 -7.72
N ALA A 104 18.22 9.75 -7.12
CA ALA A 104 19.50 10.45 -7.25
C ALA A 104 20.68 9.66 -6.66
N ASN A 105 20.41 8.78 -5.69
CA ASN A 105 21.42 7.95 -5.02
C ASN A 105 21.44 6.49 -5.50
N GLY A 106 20.84 6.20 -6.65
CA GLY A 106 20.94 4.89 -7.30
C GLY A 106 20.21 3.76 -6.58
N VAL A 107 19.25 4.05 -5.70
CA VAL A 107 18.36 3.03 -5.11
C VAL A 107 17.32 2.64 -6.17
N PRO A 108 17.19 1.33 -6.50
CA PRO A 108 16.25 0.88 -7.51
C PRO A 108 14.83 0.90 -6.95
N ILE A 109 14.00 1.78 -7.50
CA ILE A 109 12.58 1.89 -7.14
C ILE A 109 11.72 1.80 -8.39
N VAL A 110 10.46 1.41 -8.23
CA VAL A 110 9.44 1.55 -9.28
C VAL A 110 9.24 3.03 -9.57
N ARG A 111 9.24 3.41 -10.86
CA ARG A 111 9.14 4.80 -11.31
C ARG A 111 7.99 5.02 -12.30
N PRO A 112 7.35 6.21 -12.27
CA PRO A 112 7.48 7.23 -11.21
C PRO A 112 6.89 6.75 -9.87
N PRO A 113 7.29 7.36 -8.73
CA PRO A 113 6.65 7.09 -7.44
C PRO A 113 5.12 7.21 -7.52
N GLY A 114 4.42 6.25 -6.91
CA GLY A 114 2.96 6.31 -6.81
C GLY A 114 2.50 7.34 -5.77
N GLY A 115 1.20 7.57 -5.71
CA GLY A 115 0.63 8.52 -4.76
C GLY A 115 0.76 8.13 -3.28
N HIS A 116 0.98 6.86 -2.95
CA HIS A 116 0.83 6.33 -1.58
C HIS A 116 2.01 5.58 -0.97
N ALA A 117 3.01 5.24 -1.78
CA ALA A 117 4.13 4.43 -1.34
C ALA A 117 5.33 4.57 -2.29
N ILE A 118 6.50 4.26 -1.76
CA ILE A 118 7.67 3.88 -2.55
C ILE A 118 7.74 2.36 -2.62
N TYR A 119 8.09 1.82 -3.78
CA TYR A 119 8.35 0.40 -3.98
C TYR A 119 9.80 0.24 -4.39
N ILE A 120 10.63 -0.34 -3.51
CA ILE A 120 12.02 -0.67 -3.81
C ILE A 120 12.05 -2.02 -4.51
N ASP A 121 12.75 -2.12 -5.64
CA ASP A 121 13.00 -3.37 -6.34
C ASP A 121 14.14 -4.11 -5.65
N ALA A 122 13.79 -5.12 -4.86
CA ALA A 122 14.74 -5.86 -4.05
C ALA A 122 15.66 -6.77 -4.90
N LEU A 123 15.21 -7.22 -6.08
CA LEU A 123 16.07 -8.01 -6.96
C LEU A 123 17.17 -7.17 -7.59
N ALA A 124 16.80 -5.97 -8.03
CA ALA A 124 17.78 -5.03 -8.54
C ALA A 124 18.73 -4.54 -7.43
N MET A 125 18.24 -4.43 -6.18
CA MET A 125 19.04 -3.99 -5.05
C MET A 125 19.97 -5.09 -4.51
N LEU A 126 19.51 -6.34 -4.47
CA LEU A 126 20.21 -7.50 -3.92
C LEU A 126 20.44 -8.58 -4.98
N PRO A 127 21.22 -8.32 -6.05
CA PRO A 127 21.37 -9.26 -7.16
C PRO A 127 22.06 -10.57 -6.77
N HIS A 128 22.75 -10.61 -5.63
CA HIS A 128 23.39 -11.80 -5.07
C HIS A 128 22.43 -12.70 -4.29
N VAL A 129 21.24 -12.23 -3.92
CA VAL A 129 20.23 -13.02 -3.21
C VAL A 129 19.21 -13.58 -4.21
N PRO A 130 19.20 -14.90 -4.47
CA PRO A 130 18.26 -15.48 -5.42
C PRO A 130 16.81 -15.39 -4.90
N GLN A 131 15.82 -15.33 -5.81
CA GLN A 131 14.40 -15.22 -5.43
C GLN A 131 13.91 -16.35 -4.50
N SER A 132 14.50 -17.54 -4.59
CA SER A 132 14.23 -18.66 -3.69
C SER A 132 14.56 -18.38 -2.23
N GLU A 133 15.34 -17.32 -1.97
CA GLU A 133 15.74 -16.85 -0.64
C GLU A 133 15.07 -15.51 -0.29
N TYR A 134 13.98 -15.15 -0.97
CA TYR A 134 13.07 -14.05 -0.65
C TYR A 134 13.76 -12.69 -0.40
N PRO A 135 14.42 -12.10 -1.42
CA PRO A 135 15.21 -10.88 -1.27
C PRO A 135 14.39 -9.67 -0.77
N ALA A 136 13.12 -9.54 -1.15
CA ALA A 136 12.28 -8.46 -0.62
C ALA A 136 11.97 -8.63 0.88
N TRP A 137 11.86 -9.87 1.36
CA TRP A 137 11.72 -10.13 2.79
C TRP A 137 13.02 -9.83 3.54
N ALA A 138 14.15 -10.30 3.01
CA ALA A 138 15.48 -10.02 3.55
C ALA A 138 15.76 -8.51 3.66
N LEU A 139 15.46 -7.75 2.60
CA LEU A 139 15.61 -6.30 2.61
C LEU A 139 14.68 -5.63 3.64
N SER A 140 13.45 -6.13 3.80
CA SER A 140 12.52 -5.64 4.83
C SER A 140 13.06 -5.87 6.26
N LEU A 141 13.74 -6.99 6.49
CA LEU A 141 14.41 -7.26 7.77
C LEU A 141 15.60 -6.33 7.99
N ALA A 142 16.43 -6.09 6.97
CA ALA A 142 17.56 -5.16 7.08
C ALA A 142 17.10 -3.74 7.43
N LEU A 143 16.06 -3.23 6.77
CA LEU A 143 15.47 -1.92 7.08
C LEU A 143 14.95 -1.83 8.53
N TYR A 144 14.37 -2.92 9.03
CA TYR A 144 13.89 -2.98 10.41
C TYR A 144 15.04 -3.04 11.42
N LEU A 145 16.06 -3.86 11.18
CA LEU A 145 17.20 -4.04 12.07
C LEU A 145 18.06 -2.77 12.15
N GLU A 146 18.34 -2.15 11.01
CA GLU A 146 19.24 -0.99 10.95
C GLU A 146 18.56 0.33 11.33
N GLY A 147 17.26 0.47 11.08
CA GLY A 147 16.57 1.76 11.27
C GLY A 147 15.24 1.71 11.99
N GLY A 148 14.79 0.54 12.46
CA GLY A 148 13.46 0.37 13.05
C GLY A 148 12.32 0.60 12.06
N ILE A 149 12.60 0.58 10.75
CA ILE A 149 11.62 0.87 9.71
C ILE A 149 10.88 -0.41 9.32
N ARG A 150 9.58 -0.44 9.59
CA ARG A 150 8.73 -1.54 9.15
C ARG A 150 8.15 -1.28 7.76
N SER A 151 8.56 -2.10 6.80
CA SER A 151 8.02 -2.16 5.45
C SER A 151 7.08 -3.37 5.28
N VAL A 152 6.60 -3.59 4.06
CA VAL A 152 5.91 -4.84 3.70
C VAL A 152 6.48 -5.39 2.40
N GLU A 153 6.68 -6.70 2.37
CA GLU A 153 7.03 -7.43 1.17
C GLU A 153 5.80 -7.54 0.24
N ILE A 154 6.04 -7.38 -1.06
CA ILE A 154 5.09 -7.61 -2.16
C ILE A 154 5.88 -8.41 -3.21
N GLY A 155 6.04 -9.71 -2.95
CA GLY A 155 6.91 -10.57 -3.75
C GLY A 155 6.57 -12.05 -3.60
N SER A 156 7.58 -12.92 -3.66
CA SER A 156 7.39 -14.37 -3.65
C SER A 156 6.77 -14.90 -2.37
N VAL A 157 6.94 -14.26 -1.21
CA VAL A 157 6.26 -14.71 0.02
C VAL A 157 4.75 -14.52 -0.12
N MET A 158 4.33 -13.38 -0.67
CA MET A 158 2.92 -13.08 -0.88
C MET A 158 2.29 -13.88 -2.02
N PHE A 159 2.99 -14.06 -3.14
CA PHE A 159 2.40 -14.54 -4.40
C PHE A 159 3.03 -15.81 -4.97
N GLY A 160 4.08 -16.35 -4.35
CA GLY A 160 4.80 -17.47 -4.94
C GLY A 160 4.12 -18.83 -4.78
N HIS A 161 3.32 -19.01 -3.73
CA HIS A 161 2.57 -20.23 -3.50
C HIS A 161 1.37 -20.35 -4.46
N GLN A 162 1.35 -21.40 -5.26
CA GLN A 162 0.32 -21.65 -6.25
C GLN A 162 -0.84 -22.48 -5.67
N PRO A 163 -2.05 -22.42 -6.25
CA PRO A 163 -3.17 -23.26 -5.82
C PRO A 163 -2.93 -24.77 -5.91
N ASP A 164 -1.99 -25.21 -6.74
CA ASP A 164 -1.58 -26.62 -6.89
C ASP A 164 -0.52 -27.06 -5.86
N GLY A 165 -0.14 -26.17 -4.93
CA GLY A 165 0.88 -26.40 -3.92
C GLY A 165 2.32 -26.22 -4.41
N SER A 166 2.54 -25.91 -5.70
CA SER A 166 3.87 -25.57 -6.22
C SER A 166 4.29 -24.16 -5.82
N GLU A 167 5.60 -23.91 -5.86
CA GLU A 167 6.19 -22.60 -5.60
C GLU A 167 6.75 -22.05 -6.92
N ARG A 168 6.39 -20.81 -7.25
CA ARG A 168 6.93 -20.08 -8.41
C ARG A 168 7.30 -18.67 -7.98
N PRO A 169 8.50 -18.17 -8.29
CA PRO A 169 8.85 -16.81 -7.94
C PRO A 169 7.83 -15.79 -8.48
N ALA A 170 7.53 -14.78 -7.69
CA ALA A 170 6.71 -13.66 -8.14
C ALA A 170 7.41 -12.91 -9.28
N ALA A 171 6.61 -12.26 -10.13
CA ALA A 171 7.13 -11.47 -11.25
C ALA A 171 8.00 -10.28 -10.80
N MET A 172 7.81 -9.80 -9.57
CA MET A 172 8.60 -8.74 -8.96
C MET A 172 8.84 -9.07 -7.48
N GLU A 173 9.96 -8.60 -6.93
CA GLU A 173 10.27 -8.65 -5.50
C GLU A 173 10.31 -7.23 -4.96
N LEU A 174 9.18 -6.73 -4.48
CA LEU A 174 9.07 -5.34 -4.06
C LEU A 174 9.02 -5.21 -2.54
N VAL A 175 9.74 -4.20 -2.02
CA VAL A 175 9.54 -3.71 -0.66
C VAL A 175 8.73 -2.43 -0.71
N ARG A 176 7.50 -2.48 -0.20
CA ARG A 176 6.58 -1.34 -0.18
C ARG A 176 6.74 -0.53 1.11
N MET A 177 7.19 0.71 0.96
CA MET A 177 7.23 1.75 1.98
C MET A 177 5.92 2.53 1.93
N ALA A 178 4.89 2.07 2.64
CA ALA A 178 3.57 2.70 2.63
C ALA A 178 3.50 3.90 3.58
N PHE A 179 2.91 5.00 3.11
CA PHE A 179 2.79 6.25 3.88
C PHE A 179 1.36 6.41 4.42
N PRO A 180 1.17 6.35 5.75
CA PRO A 180 -0.07 6.78 6.39
C PRO A 180 -0.30 8.28 6.17
N ARG A 181 -1.57 8.65 5.99
CA ARG A 181 -1.98 10.03 5.70
C ARG A 181 -1.90 10.88 6.98
N ARG A 182 -1.27 12.06 6.92
CA ARG A 182 -1.16 13.03 8.03
C ARG A 182 -0.52 12.51 9.33
N VAL A 183 0.30 11.45 9.27
CA VAL A 183 0.97 10.89 10.45
C VAL A 183 2.42 11.36 10.56
N TYR A 184 3.17 11.25 9.47
CA TYR A 184 4.59 11.55 9.45
C TYR A 184 4.88 12.95 8.91
N THR A 185 6.03 13.48 9.30
CA THR A 185 6.52 14.82 8.95
C THR A 185 7.69 14.72 7.99
N GLN A 186 8.14 15.86 7.45
CA GLN A 186 9.32 15.93 6.59
C GLN A 186 10.55 15.26 7.21
N SER A 187 10.86 15.52 8.49
CA SER A 187 12.00 14.92 9.18
C SER A 187 11.91 13.40 9.31
N HIS A 188 10.70 12.84 9.41
CA HIS A 188 10.53 11.38 9.37
C HIS A 188 10.82 10.82 7.96
N VAL A 189 10.49 11.56 6.91
CA VAL A 189 10.84 11.19 5.52
C VAL A 189 12.35 11.30 5.28
N ASP A 190 13.00 12.31 5.84
CA ASP A 190 14.46 12.46 5.78
C ASP A 190 15.16 11.31 6.52
N TYR A 191 14.72 10.98 7.74
CA TYR A 191 15.21 9.80 8.48
C TYR A 191 15.02 8.50 7.69
N LEU A 192 13.85 8.31 7.08
CA LEU A 192 13.59 7.16 6.23
C LEU A 192 14.55 7.10 5.03
N ALA A 193 14.85 8.24 4.40
CA ALA A 193 15.83 8.32 3.33
C ALA A 193 17.22 7.91 3.83
N GLU A 194 17.69 8.47 4.95
CA GLU A 194 18.99 8.15 5.54
C GLU A 194 19.15 6.65 5.81
N VAL A 195 18.14 6.01 6.42
CA VAL A 195 18.14 4.56 6.68
C VAL A 195 18.22 3.77 5.37
N ILE A 196 17.42 4.11 4.36
CA ILE A 196 17.43 3.38 3.08
C ILE A 196 18.78 3.53 2.38
N LEU A 197 19.37 4.74 2.40
CA LEU A 197 20.68 4.99 1.81
C LEU A 197 21.80 4.22 2.54
N TYR A 198 21.73 4.16 3.87
CA TYR A 198 22.65 3.35 4.65
C TYR A 198 22.50 1.86 4.34
N VAL A 199 21.28 1.31 4.32
CA VAL A 199 21.02 -0.09 3.93
C VAL A 199 21.51 -0.36 2.50
N ASN A 200 21.35 0.58 1.57
CA ASN A 200 21.91 0.47 0.22
C ASN A 200 23.44 0.44 0.20
N SER A 201 24.11 1.09 1.15
CA SER A 201 25.58 1.06 1.25
C SER A 201 26.14 -0.28 1.77
N ILE A 202 25.34 -1.03 2.52
CA ILE A 202 25.71 -2.36 3.08
C ILE A 202 25.00 -3.53 2.37
N LYS A 203 24.34 -3.28 1.23
CA LYS A 203 23.47 -4.25 0.57
C LYS A 203 24.14 -5.59 0.24
N ASP A 204 25.44 -5.57 -0.03
CA ASP A 204 26.22 -6.77 -0.37
C ASP A 204 26.40 -7.72 0.84
N SER A 205 26.17 -7.25 2.07
CA SER A 205 26.20 -8.09 3.28
C SER A 205 24.82 -8.64 3.66
N ILE A 206 23.76 -8.28 2.95
CA ILE A 206 22.40 -8.76 3.24
C ILE A 206 22.27 -10.18 2.69
N CYS A 207 22.02 -11.14 3.58
CA CYS A 207 21.74 -12.53 3.23
C CYS A 207 20.25 -12.76 2.98
N GLY A 208 19.94 -13.79 2.20
CA GLY A 208 18.57 -14.26 2.03
C GLY A 208 17.97 -14.89 3.28
N VAL A 209 16.70 -15.26 3.19
CA VAL A 209 15.94 -15.93 4.25
C VAL A 209 15.29 -17.21 3.73
N ARG A 210 14.89 -18.09 4.65
CA ARG A 210 14.08 -19.27 4.33
C ARG A 210 12.85 -19.35 5.22
N ILE A 211 11.75 -19.89 4.66
CA ILE A 211 10.52 -20.17 5.41
C ILE A 211 10.77 -21.36 6.34
N VAL A 212 10.52 -21.15 7.63
CA VAL A 212 10.53 -22.20 8.67
C VAL A 212 9.13 -22.80 8.81
N SER A 213 8.09 -21.97 8.80
CA SER A 213 6.70 -22.41 8.79
C SER A 213 5.78 -21.35 8.19
N ALA A 214 4.70 -21.79 7.55
CA ALA A 214 3.72 -20.93 6.89
C ALA A 214 2.33 -21.60 6.92
N PRO A 215 1.22 -20.85 7.01
CA PRO A 215 -0.11 -21.39 6.72
C PRO A 215 -0.30 -21.58 5.21
N GLU A 216 -1.32 -22.35 4.83
CA GLU A 216 -1.62 -22.63 3.41
C GLU A 216 -2.15 -21.41 2.65
N VAL A 217 -2.90 -20.55 3.34
CA VAL A 217 -3.60 -19.41 2.74
C VAL A 217 -3.10 -18.11 3.38
N LEU A 218 -2.82 -17.10 2.55
CA LEU A 218 -2.35 -15.77 2.96
C LEU A 218 -1.10 -15.82 3.87
N ARG A 219 -0.14 -16.68 3.53
CA ARG A 219 1.04 -16.97 4.37
C ARG A 219 1.87 -15.77 4.80
N HIS A 220 1.94 -14.73 3.97
CA HIS A 220 2.71 -13.52 4.25
C HIS A 220 2.30 -12.80 5.55
N PHE A 221 1.11 -13.07 6.12
CA PHE A 221 0.71 -12.49 7.40
C PHE A 221 1.36 -13.15 8.62
N THR A 222 1.63 -14.45 8.57
CA THR A 222 2.02 -15.24 9.77
C THR A 222 3.16 -16.21 9.52
N VAL A 223 3.82 -16.11 8.37
CA VAL A 223 5.03 -16.86 8.05
C VAL A 223 6.12 -16.63 9.11
N ARG A 224 6.84 -17.70 9.45
CA ARG A 224 8.06 -17.64 10.24
C ARG A 224 9.24 -17.90 9.33
N MET A 225 10.26 -17.07 9.45
CA MET A 225 11.45 -17.06 8.61
C MET A 225 12.69 -17.16 9.48
N GLU A 226 13.80 -17.62 8.91
CA GLU A 226 15.13 -17.48 9.49
C GLU A 226 16.14 -17.03 8.42
N MET A 227 17.20 -16.37 8.88
CA MET A 227 18.32 -15.99 8.02
C MET A 227 19.06 -17.23 7.53
N ILE A 228 19.56 -17.17 6.30
CA ILE A 228 20.46 -18.19 5.73
C ILE A 228 21.90 -17.90 6.14
#